data_AF-A0A450Z7T9-F1
#
_entry.id   AF-A0A450Z7T9-F1
#
_cell.length_a   1.000
_cell.length_b   1.000
_cell.length_c   1.000
_cell.angle_alpha   90.00
_cell.angle_beta   90.00
_cell.angle_gamma   90.00
#
_symmetry.space_group_name_H-M   'P 1'
#
loop_
_entity.id
_entity.type
_entity.pdbx_description
1 polymer ?
#
loop_
_entity_poly.entity_id
_entity_poly.type
_entity_poly.pdbx_seq_one_letter_code
_entity_poly.pdbx_strand_id
1 'polypeptide(L)'
;MAPTLAGRETWILIHVEVQGQSEPGFDKRMYVYNYRLFDRYQVDVVSLAVLADSSPGFQAGEYRRGRWGCEVRFRFPTVKLLELGRDWAMLEAVDNPFALVVMAHLMAQENREGAKRLDAKLQLIRLMYRRGYSKDQVLTLFRVIDWLLHTPPELEPVFQQALSTTIEDKKMAYITGIERLGLERGMQQGMQQGHAAGHAAGHAAGNAAR
;
A
#
# COMPACT_ATOMS: atom_id res chain seq x y z
N MET A 1 18.20 6.12 -10.86
CA MET A 1 19.02 7.23 -11.37
C MET A 1 18.12 8.41 -11.66
N ALA A 2 18.26 9.49 -10.89
CA ALA A 2 17.64 10.76 -11.24
C ALA A 2 18.75 11.65 -11.83
N PRO A 3 18.69 12.01 -13.13
CA PRO A 3 19.73 12.84 -13.73
C PRO A 3 19.66 14.26 -13.16
N THR A 4 20.81 14.80 -12.75
CA THR A 4 20.95 16.23 -12.46
C THR A 4 21.24 16.99 -13.77
N LEU A 5 20.80 18.25 -13.85
CA LEU A 5 21.06 19.15 -15.00
C LEU A 5 22.57 19.35 -15.31
N ALA A 6 23.47 18.89 -14.44
CA ALA A 6 24.92 19.00 -14.56
C ALA A 6 25.62 17.68 -14.98
N GLY A 7 24.88 16.61 -15.30
CA GLY A 7 25.46 15.37 -15.82
C GLY A 7 26.29 14.55 -14.83
N ARG A 8 26.21 14.84 -13.52
CA ARG A 8 26.80 14.00 -12.46
C ARG A 8 25.76 12.99 -11.96
N GLU A 9 26.17 11.74 -11.84
CA GLU A 9 25.38 10.69 -11.21
C GLU A 9 25.20 11.02 -9.72
N THR A 10 23.95 11.15 -9.28
CA THR A 10 23.59 11.37 -7.87
C THR A 10 22.85 10.15 -7.34
N TRP A 11 23.32 9.64 -6.21
CA TRP A 11 22.67 8.56 -5.47
C TRP A 11 21.69 9.15 -4.46
N ILE A 12 20.41 8.77 -4.58
CA ILE A 12 19.35 9.17 -3.66
C ILE A 12 18.77 7.90 -3.05
N LEU A 13 18.66 7.87 -1.73
CA LEU A 13 17.96 6.83 -1.00
C LEU A 13 16.51 7.28 -0.74
N ILE A 14 15.55 6.45 -1.15
CA ILE A 14 14.13 6.72 -0.94
C ILE A 14 13.64 5.90 0.24
N HIS A 15 13.17 6.58 1.27
CA HIS A 15 12.49 5.99 2.42
C HIS A 15 10.98 6.17 2.24
N VAL A 16 10.23 5.08 2.17
CA VAL A 16 8.76 5.12 2.06
C VAL A 16 8.15 4.48 3.29
N GLU A 17 7.23 5.17 3.94
CA GLU A 17 6.48 4.65 5.08
C GLU A 17 4.97 4.67 4.80
N VAL A 18 4.31 3.52 4.97
CA VAL A 18 2.86 3.38 4.83
C VAL A 18 2.25 3.29 6.22
N GLN A 19 1.36 4.22 6.56
CA GLN A 19 0.75 4.33 7.87
C GLN A 19 -0.74 4.03 7.80
N GLY A 20 -1.17 2.90 8.36
CA GLY A 20 -2.57 2.45 8.32
C GLY A 20 -3.47 2.99 9.43
N GLN A 21 -2.91 3.65 10.44
CA GLN A 21 -3.66 4.20 11.58
C GLN A 21 -3.15 5.58 11.95
N SER A 22 -4.03 6.44 12.47
CA SER A 22 -3.63 7.72 13.03
C SER A 22 -2.74 7.49 14.25
N GLU A 23 -1.47 7.88 14.16
CA GLU A 23 -0.49 7.64 15.22
C GLU A 23 0.19 8.95 15.67
N PRO A 24 0.12 9.28 16.97
CA PRO A 24 0.88 10.38 17.53
C PRO A 24 2.39 10.17 17.35
N GLY A 25 3.10 11.19 16.86
CA GLY A 25 4.56 11.13 16.72
C GLY A 25 5.06 10.51 15.41
N PHE A 26 4.17 10.22 14.45
CA PHE A 26 4.53 9.77 13.11
C PHE A 26 5.61 10.66 12.45
N ASP A 27 5.44 11.99 12.46
CA ASP A 27 6.42 12.91 11.86
C ASP A 27 7.80 12.82 12.53
N LYS A 28 7.83 12.63 13.86
CA LYS A 28 9.08 12.45 14.61
C LYS A 28 9.77 11.15 14.17
N ARG A 29 9.01 10.07 13.96
CA ARG A 29 9.56 8.79 13.50
C ARG A 29 10.12 8.91 12.08
N MET A 30 9.40 9.57 11.18
CA MET A 30 9.86 9.90 9.83
C MET A 30 11.20 10.68 9.85
N TYR A 31 11.34 11.66 10.73
CA TYR A 31 12.60 12.39 10.93
C TYR A 31 13.72 11.49 11.45
N VAL A 32 13.45 10.67 12.47
CA VAL A 32 14.44 9.76 13.06
C VAL A 32 14.95 8.76 12.02
N TYR A 33 14.08 8.20 11.18
CA TYR A 33 14.48 7.30 10.10
C TYR A 33 15.27 8.01 9.02
N ASN A 34 14.83 9.20 8.59
CA ASN A 34 15.58 10.00 7.62
C ASN A 34 17.02 10.24 8.10
N TYR A 35 17.18 10.72 9.33
CA TYR A 35 18.48 10.98 9.94
C TYR A 35 19.34 9.71 10.05
N ARG A 36 18.77 8.58 10.51
CA ARG A 36 19.50 7.32 10.65
C ARG A 36 19.98 6.76 9.31
N LEU A 37 19.17 6.89 8.27
CA LEU A 37 19.53 6.46 6.92
C LEU A 37 20.61 7.38 6.34
N PHE A 38 20.48 8.69 6.54
CA PHE A 38 21.48 9.66 6.12
C PHE A 38 22.84 9.40 6.79
N ASP A 39 22.84 9.24 8.11
CA ASP A 39 24.04 8.97 8.90
C ASP A 39 24.71 7.63 8.51
N ARG A 40 23.90 6.59 8.26
CA ARG A 40 24.44 5.27 7.90
C ARG A 40 25.02 5.21 6.49
N TYR A 41 24.33 5.80 5.51
CA TYR A 41 24.66 5.63 4.10
C TYR A 41 25.41 6.81 3.51
N GLN A 42 25.45 7.96 4.20
CA GLN A 42 26.13 9.17 3.76
C GLN A 42 25.71 9.61 2.34
N VAL A 43 24.42 9.43 2.01
CA VAL A 43 23.78 9.85 0.76
C VAL A 43 22.51 10.62 1.07
N ASP A 44 22.03 11.42 0.12
CA ASP A 44 20.78 12.16 0.25
C ASP A 44 19.60 11.20 0.45
N VAL A 45 18.75 11.48 1.43
CA VAL A 45 17.57 10.67 1.76
C VAL A 45 16.30 11.47 1.55
N VAL A 46 15.41 10.95 0.70
CA VAL A 46 14.06 11.48 0.52
C VAL A 46 13.09 10.56 1.26
N SER A 47 12.41 11.10 2.26
CA SER A 47 11.33 10.38 2.94
C SER A 47 9.97 10.73 2.32
N LEU A 48 9.12 9.72 2.13
CA LEU A 48 7.77 9.82 1.58
C LEU A 48 6.80 9.08 2.50
N ALA A 49 5.59 9.60 2.70
CA ALA A 49 4.55 8.90 3.46
C ALA A 49 3.30 8.61 2.62
N VAL A 50 2.73 7.43 2.82
CA VAL A 50 1.39 7.06 2.36
C VAL A 50 0.49 6.89 3.58
N LEU A 51 -0.47 7.80 3.75
CA LEU A 51 -1.44 7.77 4.84
C LEU A 51 -2.66 6.96 4.40
N ALA A 52 -2.79 5.77 4.96
CA ALA A 52 -3.83 4.80 4.67
C ALA A 52 -4.81 4.66 5.85
N ASP A 53 -4.83 5.62 6.77
CA ASP A 53 -5.76 5.68 7.89
C ASP A 53 -7.19 6.06 7.45
N SER A 54 -8.16 5.83 8.34
CA SER A 54 -9.57 6.18 8.09
C SER A 54 -10.00 7.51 8.72
N SER A 55 -9.08 8.28 9.33
CA SER A 55 -9.39 9.53 10.02
C SER A 55 -9.24 10.72 9.07
N PRO A 56 -10.30 11.48 8.78
CA PRO A 56 -10.20 12.67 7.93
C PRO A 56 -9.27 13.75 8.49
N GLY A 57 -9.14 13.83 9.82
CA GLY A 57 -8.37 14.87 10.50
C GLY A 57 -6.90 14.56 10.72
N PHE A 58 -6.46 13.31 10.51
CA PHE A 58 -5.04 12.96 10.65
C PHE A 58 -4.25 13.50 9.46
N GLN A 59 -3.22 14.29 9.74
CA GLN A 59 -2.28 14.82 8.76
C GLN A 59 -0.86 14.59 9.23
N ALA A 60 0.06 14.50 8.27
CA ALA A 60 1.48 14.37 8.48
C ALA A 60 2.23 15.14 7.39
N GLY A 61 3.51 15.41 7.62
CA GLY A 61 4.39 16.03 6.63
C GLY A 61 5.37 17.04 7.21
N GLU A 62 5.36 17.27 8.53
CA GLU A 62 6.31 18.17 9.17
C GLU A 62 6.64 17.75 10.61
N TYR A 63 7.94 17.61 10.88
CA TYR A 63 8.47 17.54 12.24
C TYR A 63 9.25 18.81 12.56
N ARG A 64 8.94 19.44 13.69
CA ARG A 64 9.63 20.63 14.19
C ARG A 64 10.10 20.44 15.63
N ARG A 65 11.33 20.84 15.92
CA ARG A 65 11.91 20.84 17.27
C ARG A 65 12.79 22.07 17.44
N GLY A 66 12.62 22.83 18.52
CA GLY A 66 13.49 23.97 18.82
C GLY A 66 13.75 24.15 20.31
N ARG A 67 14.97 24.61 20.67
CA ARG A 67 15.35 24.99 22.03
C ARG A 67 16.52 25.97 22.01
N TRP A 68 16.45 27.04 22.81
CA TRP A 68 17.53 28.04 22.98
C TRP A 68 18.13 28.57 21.66
N GLY A 69 17.29 28.82 20.66
CA GLY A 69 17.72 29.30 19.34
C GLY A 69 18.25 28.23 18.37
N CYS A 70 18.30 26.95 18.79
CA CYS A 70 18.59 25.82 17.90
C CYS A 70 17.29 25.20 17.41
N GLU A 71 17.12 25.06 16.08
CA GLU A 71 15.90 24.53 15.46
C GLU A 71 16.21 23.41 14.45
N VAL A 72 15.35 22.39 14.44
CA VAL A 72 15.22 21.39 13.38
C VAL A 72 13.83 21.55 12.77
N ARG A 73 13.79 21.62 11.44
CA ARG A 73 12.57 21.56 10.65
C ARG A 73 12.75 20.52 9.55
N PHE A 74 11.94 19.47 9.60
CA PHE A 74 11.97 18.38 8.63
C PHE A 74 10.60 18.29 7.96
N ARG A 75 10.57 18.38 6.63
CA ARG A 75 9.36 18.31 5.81
C ARG A 75 9.48 17.16 4.84
N PHE A 76 8.36 16.48 4.59
CA PHE A 76 8.34 15.35 3.68
C PHE A 76 7.00 15.28 2.91
N PRO A 77 7.01 14.85 1.65
CA PRO A 77 5.79 14.63 0.89
C PRO A 77 4.92 13.54 1.49
N THR A 78 3.61 13.79 1.50
CA THR A 78 2.61 12.84 1.96
C THR A 78 1.49 12.70 0.92
N VAL A 79 0.94 11.49 0.82
CA VAL A 79 -0.30 11.23 0.07
C VAL A 79 -1.29 10.55 1.00
N LYS A 80 -2.52 11.05 1.07
CA LYS A 80 -3.59 10.47 1.89
C LYS A 80 -4.59 9.73 1.01
N LEU A 81 -4.71 8.42 1.20
CA LEU A 81 -5.56 7.58 0.35
C LEU A 81 -7.04 7.99 0.43
N LEU A 82 -7.48 8.41 1.62
CA LEU A 82 -8.84 8.92 1.84
C LEU A 82 -9.15 10.16 1.00
N GLU A 83 -8.15 11.00 0.70
CA GLU A 83 -8.34 12.18 -0.15
C GLU A 83 -8.43 11.82 -1.62
N LEU A 84 -7.64 10.83 -2.07
CA LEU A 84 -7.75 10.27 -3.43
C LEU A 84 -9.14 9.68 -3.67
N GLY A 85 -9.76 9.08 -2.65
CA GLY A 85 -11.11 8.51 -2.72
C GLY A 85 -12.23 9.52 -2.97
N ARG A 86 -11.98 10.83 -2.82
CA ARG A 86 -13.01 11.86 -3.06
C ARG A 86 -13.40 11.97 -4.53
N ASP A 87 -12.50 11.63 -5.44
CA ASP A 87 -12.76 11.58 -6.88
C ASP A 87 -12.71 10.12 -7.37
N TRP A 88 -13.77 9.39 -7.02
CA TRP A 88 -13.88 7.97 -7.37
C TRP A 88 -13.89 7.73 -8.88
N ALA A 89 -14.52 8.64 -9.64
CA ALA A 89 -14.57 8.55 -11.10
C ALA A 89 -13.17 8.66 -11.72
N MET A 90 -12.31 9.53 -11.18
CA MET A 90 -10.92 9.63 -11.59
C MET A 90 -10.13 8.35 -11.27
N LEU A 91 -10.31 7.78 -10.08
CA LEU A 91 -9.68 6.49 -9.70
C LEU A 91 -10.13 5.33 -10.61
N GLU A 92 -11.40 5.31 -11.01
CA GLU A 92 -11.94 4.32 -11.94
C GLU A 92 -11.48 4.52 -13.40
N ALA A 93 -11.25 5.77 -13.81
CA ALA A 93 -10.82 6.10 -15.18
C ALA A 93 -9.32 5.93 -15.39
N VAL A 94 -8.49 6.18 -14.37
CA VAL A 94 -7.03 6.14 -14.52
C VAL A 94 -6.53 4.73 -14.75
N ASP A 95 -5.79 4.52 -15.84
CA ASP A 95 -5.12 3.25 -16.09
C ASP A 95 -3.81 3.14 -15.31
N ASN A 96 -3.95 2.99 -13.99
CA ASN A 96 -2.85 2.75 -13.08
C ASN A 96 -3.20 1.57 -12.16
N PRO A 97 -2.37 0.51 -12.10
CA PRO A 97 -2.64 -0.64 -11.24
C PRO A 97 -2.70 -0.29 -9.75
N PHE A 98 -2.00 0.74 -9.30
CA PHE A 98 -2.09 1.22 -7.92
C PHE A 98 -3.43 1.86 -7.59
N ALA A 99 -4.15 2.43 -8.57
CA ALA A 99 -5.49 2.96 -8.32
C ALA A 99 -6.45 1.86 -7.84
N LEU A 100 -6.32 0.64 -8.36
CA LEU A 100 -7.10 -0.52 -7.89
C LEU A 100 -6.77 -0.89 -6.45
N VAL A 101 -5.50 -0.77 -6.05
CA VAL A 101 -5.08 -1.02 -4.67
C VAL A 101 -5.64 0.04 -3.73
N VAL A 102 -5.63 1.31 -4.14
CA VAL A 102 -6.26 2.42 -3.39
C VAL A 102 -7.76 2.19 -3.26
N MET A 103 -8.45 1.85 -4.36
CA MET A 103 -9.88 1.53 -4.34
C MET A 103 -10.18 0.35 -3.41
N ALA A 104 -9.42 -0.73 -3.50
CA ALA A 104 -9.57 -1.91 -2.63
C ALA A 104 -9.40 -1.55 -1.16
N HIS A 105 -8.39 -0.74 -0.83
CA HIS A 105 -8.14 -0.26 0.53
C HIS A 105 -9.32 0.56 1.07
N LEU A 106 -9.82 1.52 0.28
CA LEU A 106 -10.96 2.36 0.66
C LEU A 106 -12.24 1.52 0.84
N MET A 107 -12.53 0.62 -0.09
CA MET A 107 -13.66 -0.30 0.00
C MET A 107 -13.55 -1.22 1.21
N ALA A 108 -12.33 -1.64 1.60
CA ALA A 108 -12.11 -2.47 2.78
C ALA A 108 -12.36 -1.71 4.09
N GLN A 109 -12.08 -0.41 4.13
CA GLN A 109 -12.38 0.46 5.27
C GLN A 109 -13.88 0.71 5.43
N GLU A 110 -14.61 0.91 4.33
CA GLU A 110 -16.05 1.13 4.33
C GLU A 110 -16.84 -0.15 4.63
N ASN A 111 -16.42 -1.28 4.05
CA ASN A 111 -17.17 -2.53 4.09
C ASN A 111 -16.60 -3.48 5.13
N ARG A 112 -17.22 -3.52 6.32
CA ARG A 112 -16.86 -4.47 7.39
C ARG A 112 -17.50 -5.85 7.22
N GLU A 113 -18.60 -5.94 6.47
CA GLU A 113 -19.35 -7.17 6.23
C GLU A 113 -18.76 -7.98 5.07
N GLY A 114 -18.72 -9.30 5.21
CA GLY A 114 -18.16 -10.21 4.20
C GLY A 114 -18.84 -10.11 2.83
N ALA A 115 -20.16 -9.95 2.79
CA ALA A 115 -20.91 -9.85 1.52
C ALA A 115 -20.53 -8.58 0.73
N LYS A 116 -20.44 -7.42 1.39
CA LYS A 116 -20.03 -6.18 0.71
C LYS A 116 -18.58 -6.22 0.24
N ARG A 117 -17.70 -6.91 0.97
CA ARG A 117 -16.31 -7.15 0.54
C ARG A 117 -16.23 -8.06 -0.69
N LEU A 118 -17.12 -9.04 -0.77
CA LEU A 118 -17.26 -9.91 -1.92
C LEU A 118 -17.65 -9.12 -3.17
N ASP A 119 -18.68 -8.26 -3.05
CA ASP A 119 -19.12 -7.38 -4.13
C ASP A 119 -17.99 -6.44 -4.58
N ALA A 120 -17.28 -5.84 -3.63
CA ALA A 120 -16.12 -4.99 -3.91
C ALA A 120 -15.03 -5.74 -4.69
N LYS A 121 -14.70 -6.96 -4.28
CA LYS A 121 -13.72 -7.82 -4.96
C LYS A 121 -14.13 -8.12 -6.40
N LEU A 122 -15.40 -8.47 -6.63
CA LEU A 122 -15.94 -8.72 -7.97
C LEU A 122 -15.92 -7.45 -8.85
N GLN A 123 -16.27 -6.29 -8.28
CA GLN A 123 -16.21 -5.01 -8.99
C GLN A 123 -14.79 -4.69 -9.49
N LEU A 124 -13.78 -4.85 -8.63
CA LEU A 124 -12.38 -4.59 -8.99
C LEU A 124 -11.87 -5.58 -10.05
N ILE A 125 -12.25 -6.86 -9.97
CA ILE A 125 -11.89 -7.85 -11.00
C ILE A 125 -12.51 -7.49 -12.35
N ARG A 126 -13.79 -7.12 -12.37
CA ARG A 126 -14.47 -6.65 -13.59
C ARG A 126 -13.79 -5.42 -14.17
N LEU A 127 -13.34 -4.50 -13.32
CA LEU A 127 -12.62 -3.30 -13.74
C LEU A 127 -11.27 -3.63 -14.36
N MET A 128 -10.49 -4.55 -13.77
CA MET A 128 -9.23 -5.02 -14.35
C MET A 128 -9.41 -5.60 -15.77
N TYR A 129 -10.43 -6.44 -15.95
CA TYR A 129 -10.75 -6.96 -17.29
C TYR A 129 -11.26 -5.89 -18.25
N ARG A 130 -12.00 -4.89 -17.77
CA ARG A 130 -12.46 -3.75 -18.60
C ARG A 130 -11.28 -2.89 -19.07
N ARG A 131 -10.25 -2.73 -18.23
CA ARG A 131 -9.00 -2.05 -18.58
C ARG A 131 -8.05 -2.90 -19.44
N GLY A 132 -8.42 -4.14 -19.76
CA GLY A 132 -7.62 -5.01 -20.62
C GLY A 132 -6.37 -5.58 -19.96
N TYR A 133 -6.36 -5.73 -18.63
CA TYR A 133 -5.21 -6.29 -17.92
C TYR A 133 -4.99 -7.75 -18.32
N SER A 134 -3.73 -8.11 -18.56
CA SER A 134 -3.33 -9.49 -18.85
C SER A 134 -3.61 -10.41 -17.67
N LYS A 135 -3.69 -11.72 -17.93
CA LYS A 135 -3.90 -12.74 -16.87
C LYS A 135 -2.90 -12.58 -15.71
N ASP A 136 -1.63 -12.33 -16.01
CA ASP A 136 -0.57 -12.20 -15.00
C ASP A 136 -0.70 -10.92 -14.17
N GLN A 137 -1.14 -9.82 -14.78
CA GLN A 137 -1.44 -8.58 -14.06
C GLN A 137 -2.65 -8.76 -13.15
N VAL A 138 -3.73 -9.38 -13.65
CA VAL A 138 -4.93 -9.69 -12.87
C VAL A 138 -4.56 -10.58 -11.68
N LEU A 139 -3.76 -11.63 -11.90
CA LEU A 139 -3.24 -12.52 -10.85
C LEU A 139 -2.47 -11.75 -9.78
N THR A 140 -1.56 -10.88 -10.20
CA THR A 140 -0.69 -10.13 -9.30
C THR A 140 -1.49 -9.15 -8.43
N LEU A 141 -2.44 -8.43 -9.03
CA LEU A 141 -3.28 -7.47 -8.32
C LEU A 141 -4.34 -8.16 -7.48
N PHE A 142 -4.91 -9.26 -7.97
CA PHE A 142 -5.87 -10.06 -7.23
C PHE A 142 -5.30 -10.50 -5.88
N ARG A 143 -4.02 -10.89 -5.81
CA ARG A 143 -3.35 -11.19 -4.53
C ARG A 143 -3.57 -10.05 -3.52
N VAL A 144 -3.17 -8.84 -3.90
CA VAL A 144 -3.22 -7.67 -3.00
C VAL A 144 -4.67 -7.34 -2.62
N ILE A 145 -5.58 -7.38 -3.60
CA ILE A 145 -7.01 -7.10 -3.40
C ILE A 145 -7.66 -8.14 -2.48
N ASP A 146 -7.33 -9.42 -2.66
CA ASP A 146 -7.85 -10.53 -1.85
C ASP A 146 -7.45 -10.41 -0.39
N TRP A 147 -6.20 -9.99 -0.14
CA TRP A 147 -5.73 -9.73 1.20
C TRP A 147 -6.44 -8.53 1.85
N LEU A 148 -6.57 -7.40 1.15
CA LEU A 148 -7.24 -6.21 1.66
C LEU A 148 -8.73 -6.46 1.93
N LEU A 149 -9.39 -7.16 0.99
CA LEU A 149 -10.80 -7.53 1.04
C LEU A 149 -10.95 -9.00 1.44
N HIS A 150 -10.31 -9.39 2.54
CA HIS A 150 -10.47 -10.74 3.05
C HIS A 150 -11.95 -11.03 3.34
N THR A 151 -12.44 -12.12 2.75
CA THR A 151 -13.82 -12.60 2.82
C THR A 151 -13.87 -13.88 3.63
N PRO A 152 -14.91 -14.09 4.48
CA PRO A 152 -15.09 -15.33 5.22
C PRO A 152 -15.13 -16.56 4.29
N PRO A 153 -14.57 -17.72 4.69
CA PRO A 153 -14.52 -18.93 3.86
C PRO A 153 -15.89 -19.40 3.36
N GLU A 154 -16.97 -19.10 4.10
CA GLU A 154 -18.34 -19.48 3.78
C GLU A 154 -18.87 -18.78 2.51
N LEU A 155 -18.31 -17.60 2.18
CA LEU A 155 -18.67 -16.85 0.98
C LEU A 155 -17.84 -17.23 -0.24
N GLU A 156 -16.84 -18.10 -0.06
CA GLU A 156 -15.95 -18.52 -1.14
C GLU A 156 -16.67 -19.26 -2.28
N PRO A 157 -17.62 -20.18 -2.03
CA PRO A 157 -18.37 -20.81 -3.13
C PRO A 157 -19.18 -19.79 -3.94
N VAL A 158 -19.77 -18.80 -3.26
CA VAL A 158 -20.53 -17.72 -3.89
C VAL A 158 -19.62 -16.85 -4.76
N PHE A 159 -18.41 -16.55 -4.27
CA PHE A 159 -17.40 -15.85 -5.04
C PHE A 159 -17.03 -16.58 -6.33
N GLN A 160 -16.71 -17.88 -6.21
CA GLN A 160 -16.32 -18.71 -7.36
C GLN A 160 -17.42 -18.73 -8.43
N GLN A 161 -18.67 -18.87 -8.01
CA GLN A 161 -19.82 -18.88 -8.92
C GLN A 161 -20.05 -17.51 -9.59
N ALA A 162 -20.00 -16.41 -8.84
CA ALA A 162 -20.19 -15.07 -9.40
C ALA A 162 -19.05 -14.67 -10.36
N LEU A 163 -17.83 -15.15 -10.07
CA LEU A 163 -16.66 -14.93 -10.89
C LEU A 163 -16.72 -15.75 -12.18
N SER A 164 -17.14 -17.02 -12.13
CA SER A 164 -17.27 -17.87 -13.33
C SER A 164 -18.24 -17.26 -14.34
N THR A 165 -19.40 -16.78 -13.90
CA THR A 165 -20.36 -16.07 -14.78
C THR A 165 -19.72 -14.84 -15.42
N THR A 166 -18.96 -14.06 -14.64
CA THR A 166 -18.27 -12.85 -15.13
C THR A 166 -17.20 -13.18 -16.18
N ILE A 167 -16.55 -14.34 -16.07
CA ILE A 167 -15.48 -14.81 -16.96
C ILE A 167 -16.05 -15.42 -18.24
N GLU A 168 -17.12 -16.22 -18.13
CA GLU A 168 -17.82 -16.83 -19.26
C GLU A 168 -18.39 -15.77 -20.20
N ASP A 169 -18.99 -14.71 -19.67
CA ASP A 169 -19.47 -13.56 -20.44
C ASP A 169 -18.36 -12.88 -21.27
N LYS A 170 -17.09 -13.03 -20.86
CA LYS A 170 -15.92 -12.44 -21.53
C LYS A 170 -14.99 -13.45 -22.20
N LYS A 171 -15.31 -14.76 -22.19
CA LYS A 171 -14.46 -15.86 -22.73
C LYS A 171 -12.99 -15.81 -22.28
N MET A 172 -12.74 -15.51 -21.00
CA MET A 172 -11.37 -15.40 -20.47
C MET A 172 -10.92 -16.69 -19.77
N ALA A 173 -9.62 -17.02 -19.82
CA ALA A 173 -9.08 -18.21 -19.18
C ALA A 173 -8.86 -17.98 -17.68
N TYR A 174 -9.47 -18.82 -16.84
CA TYR A 174 -9.41 -18.73 -15.38
C TYR A 174 -7.99 -18.88 -14.79
N ILE A 175 -7.85 -18.37 -13.57
CA ILE A 175 -6.80 -18.65 -12.59
C ILE A 175 -7.20 -19.91 -11.86
N THR A 176 -6.65 -21.08 -12.18
CA THR A 176 -7.12 -22.34 -11.57
C THR A 176 -7.08 -22.30 -10.03
N GLY A 177 -7.94 -23.09 -9.34
CA GLY A 177 -7.92 -23.16 -7.87
C GLY A 177 -6.54 -23.54 -7.26
N ILE A 178 -5.69 -24.19 -8.06
CA ILE A 178 -4.29 -24.51 -7.73
C ILE A 178 -3.43 -23.25 -7.71
N GLU A 179 -3.60 -22.34 -8.68
CA GLU A 179 -2.91 -21.05 -8.70
C GLU A 179 -3.24 -20.29 -7.41
N ARG A 180 -4.52 -20.24 -6.99
CA ARG A 180 -4.98 -19.56 -5.76
C ARG A 180 -4.39 -20.12 -4.46
N LEU A 181 -4.35 -21.44 -4.30
CA LEU A 181 -3.69 -22.10 -3.15
C LEU A 181 -2.19 -21.77 -3.08
N GLY A 182 -1.52 -21.64 -4.23
CA GLY A 182 -0.16 -21.14 -4.32
C GLY A 182 -0.04 -19.67 -3.90
N LEU A 183 -1.03 -18.84 -4.22
CA LEU A 183 -1.10 -17.43 -3.82
C LEU A 183 -1.22 -17.26 -2.30
N GLU A 184 -2.16 -17.97 -1.68
CA GLU A 184 -2.42 -17.91 -0.24
C GLU A 184 -1.16 -18.26 0.57
N ARG A 185 -0.45 -19.32 0.17
CA ARG A 185 0.81 -19.73 0.82
C ARG A 185 1.94 -18.72 0.65
N GLY A 186 2.11 -18.17 -0.56
CA GLY A 186 3.15 -17.16 -0.82
C GLY A 186 2.91 -15.85 -0.06
N MET A 187 1.65 -15.43 0.03
CA MET A 187 1.23 -14.26 0.82
C MET A 187 1.53 -14.41 2.31
N GLN A 188 1.09 -15.52 2.91
CA GLN A 188 1.31 -15.77 4.33
C GLN A 188 2.80 -15.77 4.66
N GLN A 189 3.64 -16.40 3.83
CA GLN A 189 5.09 -16.39 4.01
C GLN A 189 5.69 -14.97 3.88
N GLY A 190 5.27 -14.20 2.86
CA GLY A 190 5.74 -12.83 2.66
C GLY A 190 5.39 -11.89 3.82
N MET A 191 4.17 -12.03 4.39
CA MET A 191 3.76 -11.24 5.55
C MET A 191 4.52 -11.59 6.81
N GLN A 192 4.68 -12.89 7.08
CA GLN A 192 5.46 -13.35 8.22
C GLN A 192 6.89 -12.82 8.14
N GLN A 193 7.51 -12.87 6.95
CA GLN A 193 8.85 -12.32 6.73
C GLN A 193 8.88 -10.79 6.86
N GLY A 194 7.91 -10.07 6.30
CA GLY A 194 7.83 -8.61 6.39
C GLY A 194 7.60 -8.09 7.81
N HIS A 195 6.69 -8.70 8.57
CA HIS A 195 6.49 -8.38 9.99
C HIS A 195 7.74 -8.70 10.82
N ALA A 196 8.35 -9.88 10.63
CA ALA A 196 9.58 -10.24 11.34
C ALA A 196 10.72 -9.25 11.02
N ALA A 197 10.90 -8.87 9.75
CA ALA A 197 11.92 -7.90 9.33
C ALA A 197 11.65 -6.49 9.90
N GLY A 198 10.39 -6.03 9.89
CA GLY A 198 10.00 -4.74 10.46
C GLY A 198 10.21 -4.67 11.98
N HIS A 199 9.82 -5.73 12.70
CA HIS A 199 10.07 -5.84 14.15
C HIS A 199 11.55 -5.93 14.48
N ALA A 200 12.32 -6.75 13.76
CA ALA A 200 13.76 -6.87 13.96
C ALA A 200 14.49 -5.55 13.68
N ALA A 201 14.12 -4.84 12.61
CA ALA A 201 14.66 -3.52 12.28
C ALA A 201 14.29 -2.48 13.36
N GLY A 202 13.05 -2.50 13.86
CA GLY A 202 12.60 -1.61 14.94
C GLY A 202 13.32 -1.87 16.28
N HIS A 203 13.50 -3.13 16.66
CA HIS A 203 14.20 -3.51 17.90
C HIS A 203 15.71 -3.28 17.83
N ALA A 204 16.37 -3.65 16.73
CA ALA A 204 17.79 -3.38 16.55
C ALA A 204 18.08 -1.87 16.57
N ALA A 205 17.21 -1.07 15.97
CA ALA A 205 17.33 0.38 15.98
C ALA A 205 16.93 1.01 17.35
N GLY A 206 16.25 0.29 18.23
CA GLY A 206 15.95 0.70 19.61
C GLY A 206 17.08 0.38 20.59
N ASN A 207 17.74 -0.78 20.45
CA ASN A 207 18.83 -1.20 21.32
C ASN A 207 20.17 -0.53 21.01
N ALA A 208 20.43 -0.15 19.75
CA ALA A 208 21.63 0.63 19.38
C ALA A 208 21.54 2.11 19.82
N ALA A 209 20.43 2.54 20.42
CA ALA A 209 20.19 3.91 20.89
C ALA A 209 20.20 4.04 22.43
N ARG A 210 20.68 3.00 23.13
CA ARG A 210 21.08 3.04 24.54
C ARG A 210 22.60 3.03 24.63
#